data_AF-A0YKH6-F1
#
_entry.id   AF-A0YKH6-F1
#
_cell.length_a   1.000
_cell.length_b   1.000
_cell.length_c   1.000
_cell.angle_alpha   90.00
_cell.angle_beta   90.00
_cell.angle_gamma   90.00
#
_symmetry.space_group_name_H-M   'P 1'
#
loop_
_entity.id
_entity.type
_entity.pdbx_description
1 polymer ?
#
loop_
_entity_poly.entity_id
_entity_poly.type
_entity_poly.pdbx_seq_one_letter_code
_entity_poly.pdbx_strand_id
1 'polypeptide(L)'
;MIQLKSLKSGLSVSLEILILGIVLGVSYVQEPLYTSNQNTKFLQGMAQAGLGYLDQDWLANTLDPLPVFTALVWFTSAFLHPYFFYLYYIILFGVYVYSLIGIAEIIFQFDRQVKKIIYLVFIVTLHCLKIRIFDFKTHVHLHYGVAEQYLLGDYFQTSNFGVLIILSIYLFLRQKRFLSLLALAGAATVHPAYLPSAALITLSYLIILYKKGESFKQIFFWGWLSFLLVLPVTLYMFFVFQPTTPEIAELAKTLIVNRIPHHSFPTAWFDQIAFVQILVIVVAIYLVRKTDIFLILGLPFIVASFATYLQIFIKNNSLGFITPWRVSAFLVPLSSCLIIAVFLRYIFNQFPQILQKREQSIIFISLIILSIYAFVGAEEQVRELQKRPDYANVMDFVQSNRQPEDLYLVPHTSGNFIEFRLYTGVPILANYKSHPYKDSEVIEWHNRLMMAQRFYSPDFRETRCQALEEAVIAYPINHVITELGDINPCAGWTLIYDSERYKVYKPLPARQ
;
A
#
# COMPACT_ATOMS: atom_id res chain seq x y z
N MET A 1 33.30 -37.31 -3.49
CA MET A 1 32.07 -38.15 -3.44
C MET A 1 30.86 -37.23 -3.55
N ILE A 2 30.47 -36.94 -4.80
CA ILE A 2 29.38 -36.03 -5.16
C ILE A 2 28.08 -36.82 -5.05
N GLN A 3 27.28 -36.55 -4.01
CA GLN A 3 25.91 -37.07 -3.94
C GLN A 3 24.94 -36.03 -4.50
N LEU A 4 24.66 -36.19 -5.79
CA LEU A 4 23.43 -35.73 -6.42
C LEU A 4 22.23 -36.42 -5.74
N LYS A 5 21.61 -35.72 -4.79
CA LYS A 5 20.22 -35.94 -4.36
C LYS A 5 19.45 -34.63 -4.47
N SER A 6 19.34 -34.12 -5.71
CA SER A 6 18.57 -32.93 -6.07
C SER A 6 17.55 -33.31 -7.14
N LEU A 7 16.62 -34.18 -6.80
CA LEU A 7 15.46 -34.52 -7.62
C LEU A 7 14.35 -35.09 -6.73
N LYS A 8 13.86 -34.26 -5.79
CA LYS A 8 12.58 -34.48 -5.07
C LYS A 8 11.90 -33.14 -4.69
N SER A 9 11.58 -32.33 -5.70
CA SER A 9 10.24 -31.79 -5.97
C SER A 9 10.34 -30.97 -7.28
N GLY A 10 9.63 -31.40 -8.32
CA GLY A 10 9.84 -30.97 -9.71
C GLY A 10 9.17 -29.64 -10.07
N LEU A 11 9.23 -28.64 -9.18
CA LEU A 11 8.69 -27.31 -9.44
C LEU A 11 9.83 -26.29 -9.35
N SER A 12 9.96 -25.41 -10.34
CA SER A 12 10.86 -24.26 -10.20
C SER A 12 10.33 -23.33 -9.11
N VAL A 13 11.23 -22.65 -8.39
CA VAL A 13 10.85 -21.66 -7.35
C VAL A 13 9.84 -20.65 -7.89
N SER A 14 9.98 -20.24 -9.15
CA SER A 14 9.04 -19.32 -9.82
C SER A 14 7.63 -19.89 -9.93
N LEU A 15 7.51 -21.19 -10.24
CA LEU A 15 6.20 -21.84 -10.35
C LEU A 15 5.58 -22.04 -8.95
N GLU A 16 6.38 -22.31 -7.92
CA GLU A 16 5.90 -22.37 -6.53
C GLU A 16 5.35 -21.02 -6.06
N ILE A 17 6.09 -19.94 -6.30
CA ILE A 17 5.64 -18.57 -6.02
C ILE A 17 4.33 -18.27 -6.76
N LEU A 18 4.23 -18.62 -8.04
CA LEU A 18 3.02 -18.38 -8.82
C LEU A 18 1.81 -19.13 -8.25
N ILE A 19 1.96 -20.42 -7.91
CA ILE A 19 0.88 -21.22 -7.33
C ILE A 19 0.43 -20.62 -5.98
N LEU A 20 1.36 -20.32 -5.09
CA LEU A 20 1.05 -19.70 -3.79
C LEU A 20 0.38 -18.33 -3.97
N GLY A 21 0.84 -17.56 -4.96
CA GLY A 21 0.27 -16.27 -5.33
C GLY A 21 -1.17 -16.37 -5.82
N ILE A 22 -1.48 -17.37 -6.65
CA ILE A 22 -2.85 -17.63 -7.11
C ILE A 22 -3.74 -18.05 -5.93
N VAL A 23 -3.28 -18.98 -5.09
CA VAL A 23 -4.06 -19.47 -3.94
C VAL A 23 -4.43 -18.31 -3.00
N LEU A 24 -3.44 -17.49 -2.61
CA LEU A 24 -3.73 -16.34 -1.75
C LEU A 24 -4.51 -15.26 -2.52
N GLY A 25 -4.05 -14.86 -3.70
CA GLY A 25 -4.62 -13.74 -4.45
C GLY A 25 -6.09 -13.94 -4.82
N VAL A 26 -6.51 -15.15 -5.18
CA VAL A 26 -7.92 -15.47 -5.45
C VAL A 26 -8.73 -15.48 -4.15
N SER A 27 -8.19 -16.01 -3.05
CA SER A 27 -8.86 -16.04 -1.75
C SER A 27 -8.95 -14.65 -1.08
N TYR A 28 -8.06 -13.73 -1.45
CA TYR A 28 -7.87 -12.44 -0.79
C TYR A 28 -8.93 -11.40 -1.18
N VAL A 29 -9.42 -11.46 -2.42
CA VAL A 29 -10.30 -10.48 -3.09
C VAL A 29 -9.60 -9.12 -3.26
N GLN A 30 -9.54 -8.62 -4.49
CA GLN A 30 -8.93 -7.35 -4.85
C GLN A 30 -10.01 -6.37 -5.34
N GLU A 31 -9.88 -5.10 -4.97
CA GLU A 31 -10.69 -4.03 -5.54
C GLU A 31 -10.38 -3.84 -7.04
N PRO A 32 -11.34 -3.34 -7.83
CA PRO A 32 -11.11 -2.97 -9.22
C PRO A 32 -9.92 -2.02 -9.40
N LEU A 33 -9.35 -1.99 -10.60
CA LEU A 33 -8.30 -1.03 -10.92
C LEU A 33 -8.82 0.40 -10.80
N TYR A 34 -7.89 1.27 -10.41
CA TYR A 34 -8.08 2.70 -10.21
C TYR A 34 -8.96 3.03 -9.00
N THR A 35 -8.94 2.19 -7.96
CA THR A 35 -9.63 2.48 -6.69
C THR A 35 -8.70 3.19 -5.70
N SER A 36 -9.28 4.13 -4.94
CA SER A 36 -8.66 4.79 -3.78
C SER A 36 -7.25 5.35 -4.08
N ASN A 37 -6.20 4.94 -3.35
CA ASN A 37 -4.83 5.47 -3.50
C ASN A 37 -4.24 5.23 -4.90
N GLN A 38 -4.76 4.28 -5.69
CA GLN A 38 -4.26 4.08 -7.06
C GLN A 38 -4.38 5.36 -7.88
N ASN A 39 -5.42 6.18 -7.65
CA ASN A 39 -5.60 7.49 -8.30
C ASN A 39 -4.52 8.52 -8.00
N THR A 40 -3.78 8.34 -6.90
CA THR A 40 -2.61 9.17 -6.60
C THR A 40 -1.35 8.54 -7.15
N LYS A 41 -1.19 7.22 -6.98
CA LYS A 41 0.07 6.52 -7.27
C LYS A 41 0.26 6.19 -8.75
N PHE A 42 -0.82 6.05 -9.52
CA PHE A 42 -0.77 5.71 -10.94
C PHE A 42 -0.79 6.96 -11.83
N LEU A 43 -1.25 8.10 -11.30
CA LEU A 43 -1.58 9.29 -12.09
C LEU A 43 -0.49 9.70 -13.07
N GLN A 44 0.74 9.87 -12.59
CA GLN A 44 1.84 10.33 -13.43
C GLN A 44 2.21 9.29 -14.50
N GLY A 45 2.22 7.99 -14.16
CA GLY A 45 2.52 6.93 -15.10
C GLY A 45 1.44 6.76 -16.17
N MET A 46 0.16 6.91 -15.80
CA MET A 46 -0.97 6.89 -16.74
C MET A 46 -0.96 8.11 -17.65
N ALA A 47 -0.63 9.30 -17.11
CA ALA A 47 -0.49 10.52 -17.91
C ALA A 47 0.65 10.40 -18.93
N GLN A 48 1.82 9.91 -18.50
CA GLN A 48 2.96 9.64 -19.39
C GLN A 48 2.65 8.58 -20.46
N ALA A 49 1.71 7.67 -20.19
CA ALA A 49 1.24 6.66 -21.14
C ALA A 49 0.16 7.19 -22.11
N GLY A 50 -0.23 8.46 -22.00
CA GLY A 50 -1.21 9.09 -22.89
C GLY A 50 -2.67 8.79 -22.55
N LEU A 51 -3.00 8.53 -21.28
CA LEU A 51 -4.40 8.36 -20.87
C LEU A 51 -5.16 9.69 -20.97
N GLY A 52 -5.97 9.83 -22.02
CA GLY A 52 -6.82 11.01 -22.22
C GLY A 52 -5.99 12.29 -22.36
N TYR A 53 -6.31 13.28 -21.54
CA TYR A 53 -5.62 14.58 -21.47
C TYR A 53 -4.96 14.79 -20.10
N LEU A 54 -4.60 13.71 -19.40
CA LEU A 54 -3.95 13.81 -18.08
C LEU A 54 -2.52 14.36 -18.14
N ASP A 55 -1.90 14.40 -19.32
CA ASP A 55 -0.67 15.15 -19.57
C ASP A 55 -0.84 16.66 -19.35
N GLN A 56 -2.08 17.16 -19.35
CA GLN A 56 -2.43 18.55 -19.03
C GLN A 56 -2.86 18.73 -17.56
N ASP A 57 -2.99 17.63 -16.79
CA ASP A 57 -3.38 17.73 -15.38
C ASP A 57 -2.24 18.29 -14.54
N TRP A 58 -2.55 19.32 -13.74
CA TRP A 58 -1.56 19.97 -12.90
C TRP A 58 -0.88 19.00 -11.92
N LEU A 59 -1.64 18.09 -11.29
CA LEU A 59 -1.09 17.14 -10.32
C LEU A 59 -0.22 16.08 -11.03
N ALA A 60 -0.62 15.64 -12.22
CA ALA A 60 0.18 14.71 -13.01
C ALA A 60 1.56 15.26 -13.41
N ASN A 61 1.71 16.59 -13.45
CA ASN A 61 2.94 17.29 -13.80
C ASN A 61 3.73 17.82 -12.58
N THR A 62 3.33 17.46 -11.36
CA THR A 62 4.11 17.75 -10.14
C THR A 62 5.31 16.82 -9.99
N LEU A 63 6.26 17.16 -9.12
CA LEU A 63 7.45 16.34 -8.87
C LEU A 63 7.09 14.92 -8.41
N ASP A 64 7.69 13.92 -9.07
CA ASP A 64 7.41 12.50 -8.84
C ASP A 64 8.12 11.97 -7.57
N PRO A 65 7.39 11.58 -6.51
CA PRO A 65 7.99 10.95 -5.33
C PRO A 65 8.36 9.47 -5.53
N LEU A 66 7.93 8.84 -6.63
CA LEU A 66 7.91 7.39 -6.83
C LEU A 66 8.36 6.98 -8.25
N PRO A 67 9.50 7.50 -8.77
CA PRO A 67 9.88 7.37 -10.17
C PRO A 67 9.92 5.92 -10.69
N VAL A 68 10.34 4.97 -9.84
CA VAL A 68 10.38 3.56 -10.24
C VAL A 68 8.99 2.94 -10.36
N PHE A 69 8.06 3.30 -9.47
CA PHE A 69 6.67 2.84 -9.59
C PHE A 69 5.94 3.55 -10.74
N THR A 70 6.19 4.84 -10.94
CA THR A 70 5.68 5.60 -12.09
C THR A 70 6.16 4.96 -13.40
N ALA A 71 7.44 4.61 -13.51
CA ALA A 71 7.97 3.91 -14.68
C ALA A 71 7.31 2.53 -14.89
N LEU A 72 7.03 1.79 -13.82
CA LEU A 72 6.28 0.53 -13.90
C LEU A 72 4.86 0.77 -14.46
N VAL A 73 4.13 1.73 -13.92
CA VAL A 73 2.77 2.06 -14.37
C VAL A 73 2.77 2.54 -15.82
N TRP A 74 3.69 3.43 -16.18
CA TRP A 74 3.88 3.91 -17.55
C TRP A 74 4.13 2.74 -18.51
N PHE A 75 5.13 1.90 -18.22
CA PHE A 75 5.48 0.78 -19.08
C PHE A 75 4.31 -0.19 -19.27
N THR A 76 3.63 -0.55 -18.18
CA THR A 76 2.48 -1.45 -18.26
C THR A 76 1.33 -0.84 -19.06
N SER A 77 1.07 0.45 -18.89
CA SER A 77 -0.07 1.10 -19.57
C SER A 77 0.21 1.42 -21.03
N ALA A 78 1.47 1.67 -21.38
CA ALA A 78 1.90 1.97 -22.75
C ALA A 78 2.05 0.70 -23.60
N PHE A 79 2.47 -0.43 -23.00
CA PHE A 79 2.89 -1.62 -23.76
C PHE A 79 2.15 -2.91 -23.41
N LEU A 80 1.41 -2.96 -22.31
CA LEU A 80 0.75 -4.17 -21.82
C LEU A 80 -0.75 -3.93 -21.56
N HIS A 81 -1.47 -5.02 -21.28
CA HIS A 81 -2.87 -4.94 -20.86
C HIS A 81 -2.97 -4.54 -19.37
N PRO A 82 -3.95 -3.72 -18.94
CA PRO A 82 -4.11 -3.32 -17.53
C PRO A 82 -4.18 -4.48 -16.53
N TYR A 83 -4.61 -5.67 -16.95
CA TYR A 83 -4.63 -6.88 -16.12
C TYR A 83 -3.24 -7.34 -15.63
N PHE A 84 -2.15 -6.85 -16.23
CA PHE A 84 -0.82 -7.08 -15.69
C PHE A 84 -0.63 -6.49 -14.28
N PHE A 85 -1.37 -5.46 -13.88
CA PHE A 85 -1.35 -4.96 -12.50
C PHE A 85 -1.84 -6.01 -11.50
N TYR A 86 -2.90 -6.76 -11.83
CA TYR A 86 -3.36 -7.89 -11.02
C TYR A 86 -2.32 -9.03 -11.01
N LEU A 87 -1.66 -9.29 -12.14
CA LEU A 87 -0.60 -10.30 -12.21
C LEU A 87 0.60 -9.93 -11.32
N TYR A 88 1.03 -8.67 -11.34
CA TYR A 88 2.09 -8.19 -10.44
C TYR A 88 1.68 -8.39 -8.99
N TYR A 89 0.42 -8.12 -8.66
CA TYR A 89 -0.04 -8.29 -7.29
C TYR A 89 -0.09 -9.77 -6.88
N ILE A 90 -0.55 -10.68 -7.76
CA ILE A 90 -0.48 -12.14 -7.59
C ILE A 90 0.96 -12.60 -7.32
N ILE A 91 1.94 -12.08 -8.06
CA ILE A 91 3.36 -12.41 -7.82
C ILE A 91 3.79 -11.95 -6.42
N LEU A 92 3.41 -10.74 -5.99
CA LEU A 92 3.73 -10.25 -4.64
C LEU A 92 3.06 -11.10 -3.55
N PHE A 93 1.81 -11.54 -3.73
CA PHE A 93 1.17 -12.50 -2.82
C PHE A 93 1.98 -13.80 -2.72
N GLY A 94 2.46 -14.30 -3.86
CA GLY A 94 3.30 -15.49 -3.92
C GLY A 94 4.62 -15.34 -3.16
N VAL A 95 5.33 -14.23 -3.40
CA VAL A 95 6.60 -13.92 -2.73
C VAL A 95 6.38 -13.81 -1.22
N TYR A 96 5.29 -13.18 -0.80
CA TYR A 96 4.92 -13.03 0.61
C TYR A 96 4.74 -14.39 1.30
N VAL A 97 3.86 -15.24 0.76
CA VAL A 97 3.57 -16.56 1.32
C VAL A 97 4.80 -17.46 1.28
N TYR A 98 5.52 -17.49 0.16
CA TYR A 98 6.74 -18.26 -0.01
C TYR A 98 7.79 -17.89 1.06
N SER A 99 7.96 -16.60 1.32
CA SER A 99 8.90 -16.10 2.33
C SER A 99 8.47 -16.50 3.75
N LEU A 100 7.18 -16.39 4.08
CA LEU A 100 6.65 -16.79 5.40
C LEU A 100 6.79 -18.30 5.66
N ILE A 101 6.47 -19.14 4.67
CA ILE A 101 6.67 -20.59 4.74
C ILE A 101 8.16 -20.90 4.90
N GLY A 102 9.03 -20.25 4.12
CA GLY A 102 10.47 -20.43 4.19
C GLY A 102 11.07 -20.02 5.54
N ILE A 103 10.58 -18.94 6.16
CA ILE A 103 10.98 -18.55 7.52
C ILE A 103 10.57 -19.64 8.53
N ALA A 104 9.34 -20.14 8.44
CA ALA A 104 8.87 -21.20 9.33
C ALA A 104 9.64 -22.51 9.14
N GLU A 105 10.02 -22.85 7.91
CA GLU A 105 10.87 -24.01 7.61
C GLU A 105 12.22 -23.91 8.33
N ILE A 106 12.91 -22.77 8.22
CA ILE A 106 14.23 -22.56 8.83
C ILE A 106 14.15 -22.57 10.37
N ILE A 107 13.17 -21.89 10.95
CA ILE A 107 13.12 -21.68 12.40
C ILE A 107 12.46 -22.86 13.14
N PHE A 108 11.44 -23.47 12.53
CA PHE A 108 10.58 -24.44 13.20
C PHE A 108 10.59 -25.85 12.58
N GLN A 109 11.45 -26.10 11.58
CA GLN A 109 11.62 -27.42 10.94
C GLN A 109 10.32 -27.92 10.29
N PHE A 110 9.72 -27.06 9.47
CA PHE A 110 8.53 -27.38 8.66
C PHE A 110 8.93 -28.10 7.35
N ASP A 111 9.78 -29.13 7.46
CA ASP A 111 10.43 -29.79 6.31
C ASP A 111 9.48 -30.73 5.54
N ARG A 112 8.31 -31.05 6.11
CA ARG A 112 7.31 -31.93 5.48
C ARG A 112 6.20 -31.13 4.82
N GLN A 113 5.76 -31.60 3.65
CA GLN A 113 4.70 -30.95 2.86
C GLN A 113 3.40 -30.77 3.66
N VAL A 114 2.98 -31.75 4.45
CA VAL A 114 1.78 -31.62 5.30
C VAL A 114 1.86 -30.44 6.27
N LYS A 115 3.03 -30.18 6.87
CA LYS A 115 3.22 -29.04 7.78
C LYS A 115 3.09 -27.72 7.02
N LYS A 116 3.69 -27.62 5.83
CA LYS A 116 3.63 -26.44 4.96
C LYS A 116 2.20 -26.14 4.51
N ILE A 117 1.43 -27.16 4.10
CA ILE A 117 0.05 -26.99 3.66
C ILE A 117 -0.87 -26.58 4.82
N ILE A 118 -0.75 -27.21 6.00
CA ILE A 118 -1.52 -26.78 7.18
C ILE A 118 -1.19 -25.31 7.50
N TYR A 119 0.08 -24.95 7.48
CA TYR A 119 0.50 -23.58 7.74
C TYR A 119 -0.04 -22.59 6.70
N LEU A 120 -0.09 -22.97 5.43
CA LEU A 120 -0.72 -22.19 4.37
C LEU A 120 -2.21 -21.94 4.64
N VAL A 121 -2.97 -22.94 5.12
CA VAL A 121 -4.38 -22.75 5.53
C VAL A 121 -4.49 -21.64 6.58
N PHE A 122 -3.61 -21.63 7.58
CA PHE A 122 -3.60 -20.58 8.60
C PHE A 122 -3.20 -19.21 8.04
N ILE A 123 -2.19 -19.14 7.17
CA ILE A 123 -1.81 -17.87 6.51
C ILE A 123 -3.01 -17.28 5.77
N VAL A 124 -3.68 -18.08 4.93
CA VAL A 124 -4.89 -17.64 4.20
C VAL A 124 -5.99 -17.21 5.17
N THR A 125 -6.23 -17.98 6.22
CA THR A 125 -7.26 -17.68 7.23
C THR A 125 -7.00 -16.34 7.95
N LEU A 126 -5.75 -16.06 8.30
CA LEU A 126 -5.40 -14.88 9.08
C LEU A 126 -5.25 -13.62 8.23
N HIS A 127 -4.78 -13.75 6.98
CA HIS A 127 -4.33 -12.61 6.19
C HIS A 127 -5.29 -12.22 5.06
N CYS A 128 -6.30 -13.04 4.73
CA CYS A 128 -7.35 -12.62 3.80
C CYS A 128 -8.28 -11.55 4.40
N LEU A 129 -8.67 -10.58 3.58
CA LEU A 129 -9.42 -9.39 4.01
C LEU A 129 -10.85 -9.70 4.46
N LYS A 130 -11.53 -10.62 3.79
CA LYS A 130 -12.95 -10.86 4.03
C LYS A 130 -13.22 -11.84 5.18
N ILE A 131 -12.18 -12.46 5.77
CA ILE A 131 -12.35 -13.43 6.85
C ILE A 131 -12.61 -12.74 8.18
N ARG A 132 -13.65 -13.19 8.88
CA ARG A 132 -14.04 -12.74 10.22
C ARG A 132 -14.37 -13.93 11.10
N ILE A 133 -13.91 -13.90 12.34
CA ILE A 133 -14.26 -14.89 13.37
C ILE A 133 -15.12 -14.15 14.39
N PHE A 134 -16.44 -14.30 14.29
CA PHE A 134 -17.39 -13.41 14.97
C PHE A 134 -17.13 -11.94 14.56
N ASP A 135 -16.97 -11.02 15.51
CA ASP A 135 -16.65 -9.61 15.24
C ASP A 135 -15.15 -9.37 14.96
N PHE A 136 -14.31 -10.40 15.12
CA PHE A 136 -12.88 -10.29 14.93
C PHE A 136 -12.52 -10.35 13.44
N LYS A 137 -12.27 -9.18 12.84
CA LYS A 137 -11.71 -9.06 11.48
C LYS A 137 -10.24 -9.48 11.50
N THR A 138 -9.92 -10.66 10.95
CA THR A 138 -8.57 -11.23 11.05
C THR A 138 -7.52 -10.31 10.42
N HIS A 139 -7.81 -9.73 9.26
CA HIS A 139 -6.89 -8.83 8.59
C HIS A 139 -6.58 -7.57 9.43
N VAL A 140 -7.59 -6.94 10.04
CA VAL A 140 -7.38 -5.72 10.85
C VAL A 140 -6.48 -5.99 12.05
N HIS A 141 -6.69 -7.11 12.73
CA HIS A 141 -6.04 -7.38 14.01
C HIS A 141 -4.72 -8.15 13.89
N LEU A 142 -4.58 -9.00 12.86
CA LEU A 142 -3.47 -9.98 12.75
C LEU A 142 -2.62 -9.82 11.49
N HIS A 143 -3.03 -8.97 10.55
CA HIS A 143 -2.32 -8.76 9.28
C HIS A 143 -1.90 -7.30 9.09
N TYR A 144 -2.78 -6.34 9.38
CA TYR A 144 -2.47 -4.91 9.33
C TYR A 144 -1.67 -4.51 10.58
N GLY A 145 -0.76 -3.56 10.37
CA GLY A 145 -0.06 -2.83 11.42
C GLY A 145 -0.93 -1.75 12.05
N VAL A 146 -0.37 -1.09 13.08
CA VAL A 146 -1.00 0.06 13.72
C VAL A 146 -1.17 1.20 12.72
N ALA A 147 -2.13 2.09 12.98
CA ALA A 147 -2.40 3.25 12.11
C ALA A 147 -2.76 2.84 10.68
N GLU A 148 -3.46 1.71 10.51
CA GLU A 148 -3.87 1.14 9.22
C GLU A 148 -2.72 0.94 8.23
N GLN A 149 -1.50 0.72 8.73
CA GLN A 149 -0.33 0.48 7.88
C GLN A 149 -0.29 -0.99 7.47
N TYR A 150 -0.07 -1.30 6.19
CA TYR A 150 -0.07 -2.69 5.72
C TYR A 150 0.89 -2.90 4.56
N LEU A 151 1.32 -4.15 4.39
CA LEU A 151 2.03 -4.58 3.18
C LEU A 151 1.03 -4.94 2.09
N LEU A 152 0.14 -5.88 2.35
CA LEU A 152 -0.93 -6.28 1.43
C LEU A 152 -2.21 -5.55 1.86
N GLY A 153 -2.94 -4.97 0.90
CA GLY A 153 -4.20 -4.26 1.13
C GLY A 153 -5.18 -4.54 -0.01
N ASP A 154 -6.27 -3.80 -0.12
CA ASP A 154 -7.35 -4.17 -1.05
C ASP A 154 -6.96 -4.08 -2.54
N TYR A 155 -5.87 -3.39 -2.90
CA TYR A 155 -5.45 -3.16 -4.28
C TYR A 155 -3.93 -3.00 -4.43
N PHE A 156 -3.46 -3.08 -5.68
CA PHE A 156 -2.05 -2.93 -6.05
C PHE A 156 -1.56 -1.47 -5.98
N GLN A 157 -0.53 -1.21 -5.19
CA GLN A 157 0.08 0.10 -4.95
C GLN A 157 1.51 -0.05 -4.41
N THR A 158 2.19 1.06 -4.18
CA THR A 158 3.61 1.08 -3.78
C THR A 158 3.91 0.34 -2.47
N SER A 159 3.01 0.40 -1.49
CA SER A 159 3.22 -0.26 -0.19
C SER A 159 3.33 -1.78 -0.31
N ASN A 160 2.73 -2.39 -1.35
CA ASN A 160 2.80 -3.84 -1.57
C ASN A 160 4.21 -4.36 -1.83
N PHE A 161 5.12 -3.52 -2.33
CA PHE A 161 6.52 -3.88 -2.48
C PHE A 161 7.26 -4.05 -1.15
N GLY A 162 6.64 -3.68 -0.02
CA GLY A 162 7.17 -4.01 1.31
C GLY A 162 7.15 -5.51 1.61
N VAL A 163 6.46 -6.34 0.81
CA VAL A 163 6.66 -7.80 0.79
C VAL A 163 8.14 -8.18 0.62
N LEU A 164 8.92 -7.37 -0.10
CA LEU A 164 10.35 -7.61 -0.28
C LEU A 164 11.14 -7.48 1.04
N ILE A 165 10.60 -6.82 2.07
CA ILE A 165 11.17 -6.82 3.43
C ILE A 165 11.06 -8.22 4.04
N ILE A 166 9.90 -8.89 3.90
CA ILE A 166 9.72 -10.27 4.39
C ILE A 166 10.61 -11.23 3.59
N LEU A 167 10.72 -11.05 2.27
CA LEU A 167 11.66 -11.79 1.43
C LEU A 167 13.11 -11.59 1.86
N SER A 168 13.49 -10.35 2.19
CA SER A 168 14.82 -10.05 2.70
C SER A 168 15.14 -10.84 3.96
N ILE A 169 14.20 -10.89 4.91
CA ILE A 169 14.35 -11.61 6.18
C ILE A 169 14.54 -13.10 5.90
N TYR A 170 13.70 -13.68 5.04
CA TYR A 170 13.86 -15.07 4.61
C TYR A 170 15.24 -15.35 3.99
N LEU A 171 15.67 -14.51 3.04
CA LEU A 171 16.95 -14.65 2.35
C LEU A 171 18.15 -14.48 3.31
N PHE A 172 18.05 -13.59 4.30
CA PHE A 172 19.07 -13.41 5.34
C PHE A 172 19.22 -14.68 6.18
N LEU A 173 18.09 -15.27 6.62
CA LEU A 173 18.07 -16.53 7.36
C LEU A 173 18.62 -17.70 6.54
N ARG A 174 18.46 -17.68 5.21
CA ARG A 174 19.10 -18.60 4.25
C ARG A 174 20.58 -18.30 3.98
N GLN A 175 21.16 -17.33 4.67
CA GLN A 175 22.54 -16.84 4.49
C GLN A 175 22.81 -16.26 3.09
N LYS A 176 21.76 -15.91 2.33
CA LYS A 176 21.85 -15.23 1.02
C LYS A 176 21.92 -13.72 1.22
N ARG A 177 22.99 -13.26 1.88
CA ARG A 177 23.17 -11.87 2.36
C ARG A 177 22.98 -10.82 1.26
N PHE A 178 23.64 -11.01 0.11
CA PHE A 178 23.53 -10.06 -1.01
C PHE A 178 22.08 -9.91 -1.50
N LEU A 179 21.40 -11.03 -1.77
CA LEU A 179 20.01 -11.02 -2.24
C LEU A 179 19.05 -10.44 -1.20
N SER A 180 19.34 -10.66 0.08
CA SER A 180 18.59 -10.07 1.19
C SER A 180 18.67 -8.53 1.19
N LEU A 181 19.87 -7.97 0.98
CA LEU A 181 20.04 -6.52 0.87
C LEU A 181 19.43 -5.95 -0.40
N LEU A 182 19.53 -6.68 -1.53
CA LEU A 182 18.88 -6.29 -2.78
C LEU A 182 17.35 -6.20 -2.63
N ALA A 183 16.73 -7.15 -1.92
CA ALA A 183 15.30 -7.12 -1.65
C ALA A 183 14.89 -5.91 -0.77
N LEU A 184 15.67 -5.55 0.27
CA LEU A 184 15.40 -4.34 1.06
C LEU A 184 15.53 -3.06 0.23
N ALA A 185 16.59 -2.98 -0.58
CA ALA A 185 16.81 -1.85 -1.46
C ALA A 185 15.69 -1.75 -2.51
N GLY A 186 15.19 -2.87 -3.02
CA GLY A 186 14.01 -2.92 -3.89
C GLY A 186 12.76 -2.35 -3.21
N ALA A 187 12.47 -2.76 -1.97
CA ALA A 187 11.34 -2.21 -1.21
C ALA A 187 11.43 -0.69 -1.05
N ALA A 188 12.60 -0.20 -0.62
CA ALA A 188 12.84 1.23 -0.41
C ALA A 188 12.87 2.03 -1.72
N THR A 189 13.34 1.44 -2.82
CA THR A 189 13.39 2.10 -4.13
C THR A 189 12.00 2.30 -4.71
N VAL A 190 11.11 1.31 -4.60
CA VAL A 190 9.73 1.43 -5.10
C VAL A 190 8.85 2.27 -4.16
N HIS A 191 9.11 2.19 -2.85
CA HIS A 191 8.41 2.99 -1.85
C HIS A 191 9.40 3.59 -0.83
N PRO A 192 9.87 4.84 -1.05
CA PRO A 192 10.91 5.48 -0.20
C PRO A 192 10.55 5.60 1.28
N ALA A 193 9.25 5.53 1.59
CA ALA A 193 8.72 5.38 2.94
C ALA A 193 9.25 4.14 3.70
N TYR A 194 9.81 3.15 3.01
CA TYR A 194 10.49 2.01 3.62
C TYR A 194 11.98 2.22 3.91
N LEU A 195 12.59 3.37 3.57
CA LEU A 195 13.98 3.67 3.94
C LEU A 195 14.28 3.49 5.44
N PRO A 196 13.43 3.99 6.39
CA PRO A 196 13.63 3.72 7.81
C PRO A 196 13.52 2.23 8.16
N SER A 197 12.60 1.51 7.50
CA SER A 197 12.45 0.06 7.71
C SER A 197 13.68 -0.70 7.23
N ALA A 198 14.20 -0.37 6.05
CA ALA A 198 15.42 -0.95 5.50
C ALA A 198 16.63 -0.68 6.41
N ALA A 199 16.77 0.53 6.94
CA ALA A 199 17.85 0.87 7.87
C ALA A 199 17.78 0.05 9.16
N LEU A 200 16.59 -0.08 9.77
CA LEU A 200 16.41 -0.85 11.00
C LEU A 200 16.65 -2.35 10.79
N ILE A 201 16.18 -2.92 9.68
CA ILE A 201 16.40 -4.34 9.36
C ILE A 201 17.87 -4.61 9.04
N THR A 202 18.53 -3.73 8.27
CA THR A 202 19.98 -3.82 8.05
C THR A 202 20.73 -3.77 9.37
N LEU A 203 20.38 -2.85 10.28
CA LEU A 203 21.01 -2.79 11.61
C LEU A 203 20.80 -4.08 12.41
N SER A 204 19.59 -4.66 12.39
CA SER A 204 19.34 -5.98 12.99
C SER A 204 20.26 -7.05 12.39
N TYR A 205 20.42 -7.09 11.07
CA TYR A 205 21.33 -8.03 10.41
C TYR A 205 22.79 -7.86 10.85
N LEU A 206 23.28 -6.62 10.90
CA LEU A 206 24.65 -6.33 11.32
C LEU A 206 24.92 -6.76 12.76
N ILE A 207 23.97 -6.52 13.67
CA ILE A 207 24.07 -6.97 15.07
C ILE A 207 24.07 -8.50 15.15
N ILE A 208 23.25 -9.18 14.35
CA ILE A 208 23.23 -10.65 14.29
C ILE A 208 24.57 -11.19 13.78
N LEU A 209 25.13 -10.61 12.71
CA LEU A 209 26.43 -11.00 12.17
C LEU A 209 27.55 -10.80 13.20
N TYR A 210 27.54 -9.68 13.91
CA TYR A 210 28.45 -9.42 15.01
C TYR A 210 28.37 -10.48 16.11
N LYS A 211 27.14 -10.80 16.57
CA LYS A 211 26.92 -11.85 17.58
C LYS A 211 27.35 -13.24 17.12
N LYS A 212 27.34 -13.50 15.81
CA LYS A 212 27.82 -14.75 15.20
C LYS A 212 29.34 -14.79 14.99
N GLY A 213 30.07 -13.76 15.42
CA GLY A 213 31.53 -13.73 15.34
C GLY A 213 32.09 -13.31 13.98
N GLU A 214 31.29 -12.68 13.13
CA GLU A 214 31.81 -12.14 11.87
C GLU A 214 32.80 -11.01 12.11
N SER A 215 33.84 -10.93 11.28
CA SER A 215 34.85 -9.88 11.41
C SER A 215 34.27 -8.49 11.15
N PHE A 216 34.80 -7.46 11.84
CA PHE A 216 34.40 -6.07 11.64
C PHE A 216 34.47 -5.61 10.18
N LYS A 217 35.46 -6.09 9.41
CA LYS A 217 35.58 -5.80 7.97
C LYS A 217 34.37 -6.29 7.18
N GLN A 218 33.88 -7.49 7.49
CA GLN A 218 32.69 -8.03 6.83
C GLN A 218 31.41 -7.30 7.24
N ILE A 219 31.26 -7.00 8.53
CA ILE A 219 30.12 -6.23 9.04
C ILE A 219 30.07 -4.86 8.36
N PHE A 220 31.20 -4.15 8.33
CA PHE A 220 31.31 -2.87 7.64
C PHE A 220 30.98 -3.00 6.15
N PHE A 221 31.51 -4.03 5.47
CA PHE A 221 31.21 -4.28 4.06
C PHE A 221 29.71 -4.44 3.79
N TRP A 222 29.00 -5.26 4.60
CA TRP A 222 27.56 -5.45 4.42
C TRP A 222 26.75 -4.20 4.74
N GLY A 223 27.16 -3.42 5.76
CA GLY A 223 26.54 -2.14 6.07
C GLY A 223 26.73 -1.11 4.95
N TRP A 224 27.96 -0.99 4.45
CA TRP A 224 28.31 -0.12 3.34
C TRP A 224 27.58 -0.52 2.05
N LEU A 225 27.54 -1.80 1.74
CA LEU A 225 26.82 -2.29 0.56
C LEU A 225 25.32 -2.01 0.67
N SER A 226 24.71 -2.22 1.84
CA SER A 226 23.31 -1.87 2.06
C SER A 226 23.07 -0.38 1.83
N PHE A 227 23.97 0.49 2.30
CA PHE A 227 23.89 1.93 2.08
C PHE A 227 24.01 2.28 0.59
N LEU A 228 24.99 1.73 -0.12
CA LEU A 228 25.18 1.95 -1.55
C LEU A 228 23.96 1.54 -2.37
N LEU A 229 23.28 0.46 -2.00
CA LEU A 229 22.09 -0.02 -2.72
C LEU A 229 20.87 0.91 -2.56
N VAL A 230 20.72 1.58 -1.43
CA VAL A 230 19.62 2.57 -1.21
C VAL A 230 20.04 4.00 -1.53
N LEU A 231 21.33 4.23 -1.82
CA LEU A 231 21.86 5.56 -2.10
C LEU A 231 21.15 6.25 -3.27
N PRO A 232 20.85 5.61 -4.42
CA PRO A 232 20.19 6.28 -5.53
C PRO A 232 18.83 6.89 -5.16
N VAL A 233 17.95 6.10 -4.52
CA VAL A 233 16.64 6.60 -4.08
C VAL A 233 16.79 7.66 -2.98
N THR A 234 17.78 7.50 -2.09
CA THR A 234 18.04 8.49 -1.02
C THR A 234 18.49 9.83 -1.60
N LEU A 235 19.41 9.82 -2.57
CA LEU A 235 19.88 11.03 -3.26
C LEU A 235 18.76 11.66 -4.06
N TYR A 236 17.95 10.87 -4.77
CA TYR A 236 16.78 11.38 -5.50
C TYR A 236 15.83 12.11 -4.55
N MET A 237 15.40 11.46 -3.47
CA MET A 237 14.51 12.08 -2.48
C MET A 237 15.13 13.33 -1.86
N PHE A 238 16.43 13.30 -1.56
CA PHE A 238 17.13 14.43 -0.99
C PHE A 238 17.18 15.62 -1.95
N PHE A 239 17.63 15.44 -3.20
CA PHE A 239 17.83 16.56 -4.12
C PHE A 239 16.54 17.09 -4.74
N VAL A 240 15.57 16.22 -5.05
CA VAL A 240 14.32 16.63 -5.70
C VAL A 240 13.37 17.31 -4.70
N PHE A 241 13.30 16.79 -3.47
CA PHE A 241 12.37 17.28 -2.44
C PHE A 241 13.06 18.12 -1.36
N GLN A 242 14.13 18.83 -1.71
CA GLN A 242 14.72 19.84 -0.82
C GLN A 242 13.65 20.83 -0.35
N PRO A 243 13.67 21.29 0.92
CA PRO A 243 12.83 22.40 1.36
C PRO A 243 13.04 23.65 0.49
N THR A 244 11.95 24.31 0.10
CA THR A 244 11.98 25.62 -0.56
C THR A 244 12.44 26.69 0.42
N THR A 245 11.79 26.76 1.58
CA THR A 245 12.25 27.45 2.79
C THR A 245 11.83 26.66 4.03
N PRO A 246 12.45 26.87 5.21
CA PRO A 246 12.02 26.21 6.44
C PRO A 246 10.53 26.43 6.78
N GLU A 247 10.02 27.64 6.52
CA GLU A 247 8.62 28.02 6.81
C GLU A 247 7.64 27.30 5.88
N ILE A 248 7.93 27.30 4.58
CA ILE A 248 7.11 26.61 3.57
C ILE A 248 7.07 25.10 3.84
N ALA A 249 8.22 24.51 4.19
CA ALA A 249 8.29 23.09 4.52
C ALA A 249 7.51 22.73 5.79
N GLU A 250 7.51 23.59 6.82
CA GLU A 250 6.71 23.35 8.03
C GLU A 250 5.21 23.50 7.77
N LEU A 251 4.80 24.49 6.98
CA LEU A 251 3.41 24.64 6.57
C LEU A 251 2.92 23.42 5.77
N ALA A 252 3.69 23.00 4.76
CA ALA A 252 3.36 21.81 3.97
C ALA A 252 3.24 20.54 4.84
N LYS A 253 4.18 20.33 5.77
CA LYS A 253 4.09 19.22 6.74
C LYS A 253 2.83 19.29 7.59
N THR A 254 2.49 20.48 8.09
CA THR A 254 1.27 20.69 8.89
C THR A 254 0.02 20.31 8.09
N LEU A 255 -0.07 20.77 6.84
CA LEU A 255 -1.19 20.45 5.94
C LEU A 255 -1.33 18.95 5.70
N ILE A 256 -0.22 18.25 5.40
CA ILE A 256 -0.27 16.80 5.14
C ILE A 256 -0.60 16.01 6.39
N VAL A 257 0.05 16.28 7.52
CA VAL A 257 -0.16 15.54 8.77
C VAL A 257 -1.61 15.71 9.26
N ASN A 258 -2.20 16.90 9.12
CA ASN A 258 -3.61 17.14 9.44
C ASN A 258 -4.57 16.47 8.45
N ARG A 259 -4.12 16.19 7.23
CA ARG A 259 -4.92 15.46 6.22
C ARG A 259 -4.97 13.95 6.51
N ILE A 260 -3.94 13.38 7.14
CA ILE A 260 -3.86 11.96 7.53
C ILE A 260 -3.66 11.76 9.04
N PRO A 261 -4.56 12.28 9.90
CA PRO A 261 -4.35 12.24 11.34
C PRO A 261 -4.27 10.79 11.88
N HIS A 262 -5.07 9.88 11.31
CA HIS A 262 -5.07 8.44 11.62
C HIS A 262 -3.75 7.74 11.28
N HIS A 263 -2.88 8.33 10.46
CA HIS A 263 -1.52 7.84 10.22
C HIS A 263 -0.47 8.57 11.04
N SER A 264 -0.67 9.86 11.31
CA SER A 264 0.36 10.76 11.84
C SER A 264 0.32 10.98 13.35
N PHE A 265 -0.83 10.81 13.98
CA PHE A 265 -1.01 11.11 15.41
C PHE A 265 -1.46 9.87 16.18
N PRO A 266 -0.69 9.42 17.20
CA PRO A 266 -1.09 8.31 18.05
C PRO A 266 -2.45 8.51 18.70
N THR A 267 -2.86 9.74 19.00
CA THR A 267 -4.20 10.03 19.54
C THR A 267 -5.35 9.65 18.60
N ALA A 268 -5.09 9.48 17.30
CA ALA A 268 -6.08 9.13 16.30
C ALA A 268 -6.11 7.62 15.94
N TRP A 269 -5.11 6.84 16.34
CA TRP A 269 -5.02 5.41 15.98
C TRP A 269 -4.64 4.47 17.13
N PHE A 270 -4.21 4.99 18.28
CA PHE A 270 -3.80 4.18 19.42
C PHE A 270 -5.02 3.76 20.25
N ASP A 271 -5.75 2.78 19.71
CA ASP A 271 -7.02 2.27 20.22
C ASP A 271 -6.92 0.78 20.65
N GLN A 272 -8.07 0.12 20.81
CA GLN A 272 -8.14 -1.29 21.18
C GLN A 272 -7.55 -2.22 20.10
N ILE A 273 -7.67 -1.85 18.82
CA ILE A 273 -7.09 -2.63 17.71
C ILE A 273 -5.57 -2.56 17.80
N ALA A 274 -5.01 -1.37 18.01
CA ALA A 274 -3.58 -1.18 18.18
C ALA A 274 -3.02 -1.99 19.36
N PHE A 275 -3.78 -2.11 20.46
CA PHE A 275 -3.38 -2.96 21.60
C PHE A 275 -3.23 -4.44 21.22
N VAL A 276 -4.19 -4.99 20.45
CA VAL A 276 -4.12 -6.38 19.97
C VAL A 276 -2.90 -6.57 19.06
N GLN A 277 -2.68 -5.65 18.12
CA GLN A 277 -1.54 -5.69 17.20
C GLN A 277 -0.19 -5.63 17.93
N ILE A 278 -0.07 -4.78 18.95
CA ILE A 278 1.13 -4.69 19.80
C ILE A 278 1.32 -5.99 20.60
N LEU A 279 0.24 -6.54 21.17
CA LEU A 279 0.30 -7.80 21.91
C LEU A 279 0.80 -8.94 21.03
N VAL A 280 0.32 -9.03 19.78
CA VAL A 280 0.79 -10.00 18.78
C VAL A 280 2.30 -9.88 18.56
N ILE A 281 2.83 -8.66 18.40
CA ILE A 281 4.27 -8.44 18.24
C ILE A 281 5.05 -8.86 19.49
N VAL A 282 4.61 -8.44 20.68
CA VAL A 282 5.28 -8.73 21.96
C VAL A 282 5.31 -10.24 22.23
N VAL A 283 4.19 -10.94 22.01
CA VAL A 283 4.12 -12.39 22.17
C VAL A 283 5.06 -13.08 21.19
N ALA A 284 5.08 -12.68 19.92
CA ALA A 284 6.01 -13.26 18.94
C ALA A 284 7.47 -13.05 19.34
N ILE A 285 7.86 -11.83 19.74
CA ILE A 285 9.21 -11.50 20.24
C ILE A 285 9.58 -12.43 21.40
N TYR A 286 8.68 -12.61 22.36
CA TYR A 286 8.90 -13.52 23.48
C TYR A 286 9.11 -14.97 23.03
N LEU A 287 8.24 -15.48 22.16
CA LEU A 287 8.31 -16.88 21.71
C LEU A 287 9.59 -17.17 20.91
N VAL A 288 10.08 -16.21 20.12
CA VAL A 288 11.25 -16.39 19.24
C VAL A 288 12.56 -15.87 19.84
N ARG A 289 12.57 -15.50 21.14
CA ARG A 289 13.72 -14.88 21.86
C ARG A 289 15.06 -15.61 21.78
N LYS A 290 15.05 -16.90 21.45
CA LYS A 290 16.25 -17.74 21.32
C LYS A 290 16.72 -17.91 19.87
N THR A 291 16.21 -17.11 18.95
CA THR A 291 16.48 -17.22 17.51
C THR A 291 16.94 -15.88 16.94
N ASP A 292 17.55 -15.89 15.76
CA ASP A 292 18.03 -14.66 15.11
C ASP A 292 16.90 -13.66 14.80
N ILE A 293 15.68 -14.16 14.55
CA ILE A 293 14.52 -13.30 14.24
C ILE A 293 14.10 -12.42 15.41
N PHE A 294 14.54 -12.74 16.64
CA PHE A 294 14.32 -11.90 17.82
C PHE A 294 14.78 -10.46 17.60
N LEU A 295 15.99 -10.26 17.05
CA LEU A 295 16.51 -8.92 16.78
C LEU A 295 15.84 -8.24 15.58
N ILE A 296 15.36 -9.04 14.63
CA ILE A 296 14.65 -8.56 13.44
C ILE A 296 13.28 -7.99 13.83
N LEU A 297 12.60 -8.57 14.83
CA LEU A 297 11.35 -8.04 15.38
C LEU A 297 11.58 -6.97 16.45
N GLY A 298 12.47 -7.26 17.39
CA GLY A 298 12.65 -6.48 18.60
C GLY A 298 13.19 -5.08 18.36
N LEU A 299 14.20 -4.93 17.49
CA LEU A 299 14.81 -3.63 17.24
C LEU A 299 13.82 -2.64 16.57
N PRO A 300 13.15 -2.98 15.44
CA PRO A 300 12.13 -2.10 14.88
C PRO A 300 10.98 -1.80 15.86
N PHE A 301 10.53 -2.79 16.63
CA PHE A 301 9.47 -2.60 17.62
C PHE A 301 9.86 -1.60 18.73
N ILE A 302 11.08 -1.70 19.27
CA ILE A 302 11.58 -0.78 20.31
C ILE A 302 11.66 0.64 19.75
N VAL A 303 12.23 0.81 18.56
CA VAL A 303 12.36 2.14 17.92
C VAL A 303 10.99 2.75 17.64
N ALA A 304 10.05 1.97 17.10
CA ALA A 304 8.69 2.43 16.84
C ALA A 304 7.94 2.79 18.13
N SER A 305 8.09 1.99 19.19
CA SER A 305 7.45 2.26 20.49
C SER A 305 8.00 3.54 21.11
N PHE A 306 9.33 3.72 21.09
CA PHE A 306 9.97 4.93 21.57
C PHE A 306 9.55 6.17 20.76
N ALA A 307 9.53 6.06 19.43
CA ALA A 307 9.07 7.16 18.57
C ALA A 307 7.59 7.49 18.75
N THR A 308 6.73 6.48 18.97
CA THR A 308 5.31 6.68 19.30
C THR A 308 5.17 7.43 20.62
N TYR A 309 5.91 7.01 21.65
CA TYR A 309 5.96 7.69 22.94
C TYR A 309 6.39 9.15 22.76
N LEU A 310 7.51 9.41 22.07
CA LEU A 310 7.96 10.77 21.79
C LEU A 310 6.90 11.60 21.05
N GLN A 311 6.20 11.03 20.07
CA GLN A 311 5.18 11.77 19.31
C GLN A 311 3.97 12.17 20.18
N ILE A 312 3.58 11.35 21.15
CA ILE A 312 2.48 11.68 22.09
C ILE A 312 2.78 12.97 22.85
N PHE A 313 4.04 13.18 23.29
CA PHE A 313 4.43 14.34 24.08
C PHE A 313 4.87 15.54 23.23
N ILE A 314 5.68 15.31 22.21
CA ILE A 314 6.30 16.40 21.42
C ILE A 314 5.33 16.93 20.36
N LYS A 315 4.44 16.08 19.82
CA LYS A 315 3.52 16.42 18.72
C LYS A 315 4.23 17.09 17.54
N ASN A 316 5.38 16.54 17.15
CA ASN A 316 6.20 17.10 16.08
C ASN A 316 5.68 16.65 14.71
N ASN A 317 5.44 17.59 13.80
CA ASN A 317 4.95 17.27 12.45
C ASN A 317 5.94 16.46 11.63
N SER A 318 7.26 16.66 11.79
CA SER A 318 8.26 15.86 11.07
C SER A 318 8.22 14.38 11.52
N LEU A 319 8.09 14.13 12.83
CA LEU A 319 7.96 12.78 13.36
C LEU A 319 6.62 12.13 12.95
N GLY A 320 5.53 12.90 13.02
CA GLY A 320 4.21 12.47 12.55
C GLY A 320 4.14 12.20 11.04
N PHE A 321 4.94 12.92 10.24
CA PHE A 321 5.04 12.70 8.80
C PHE A 321 5.85 11.44 8.43
N ILE A 322 6.95 11.17 9.16
CA ILE A 322 7.76 9.97 8.94
C ILE A 322 6.97 8.70 9.30
N THR A 323 6.04 8.77 10.24
CA THR A 323 5.24 7.63 10.76
C THR A 323 6.11 6.43 11.19
N PRO A 324 7.01 6.55 12.19
CA PRO A 324 7.95 5.49 12.53
C PRO A 324 7.32 4.14 12.89
N TRP A 325 6.08 4.15 13.40
CA TRP A 325 5.26 2.97 13.66
C TRP A 325 4.84 2.21 12.39
N ARG A 326 5.10 2.73 11.18
CA ARG A 326 4.93 2.02 9.90
C ARG A 326 5.65 0.68 9.84
N VAL A 327 6.73 0.49 10.60
CA VAL A 327 7.39 -0.83 10.71
C VAL A 327 6.41 -1.92 11.17
N SER A 328 5.34 -1.56 11.88
CA SER A 328 4.27 -2.49 12.26
C SER A 328 3.61 -3.17 11.05
N ALA A 329 3.61 -2.54 9.87
CA ALA A 329 3.06 -3.09 8.64
C ALA A 329 3.65 -4.45 8.28
N PHE A 330 4.94 -4.68 8.59
CA PHE A 330 5.58 -5.99 8.40
C PHE A 330 5.73 -6.77 9.72
N LEU A 331 5.79 -6.09 10.88
CA LEU A 331 5.94 -6.77 12.17
C LEU A 331 4.68 -7.55 12.57
N VAL A 332 3.48 -6.98 12.46
CA VAL A 332 2.24 -7.67 12.83
C VAL A 332 2.02 -8.94 11.99
N PRO A 333 2.06 -8.89 10.64
CA PRO A 333 1.83 -10.09 9.86
C PRO A 333 2.91 -11.15 10.07
N LEU A 334 4.18 -10.76 10.18
CA LEU A 334 5.25 -11.71 10.50
C LEU A 334 5.06 -12.32 11.88
N SER A 335 4.67 -11.52 12.87
CA SER A 335 4.46 -11.97 14.26
C SER A 335 3.28 -12.94 14.38
N SER A 336 2.14 -12.65 13.74
CA SER A 336 0.99 -13.57 13.72
C SER A 336 1.36 -14.93 13.14
N CYS A 337 2.10 -14.94 12.03
CA CYS A 337 2.63 -16.14 11.40
C CYS A 337 3.59 -16.93 12.31
N LEU A 338 4.52 -16.24 12.99
CA LEU A 338 5.44 -16.89 13.92
C LEU A 338 4.72 -17.52 15.12
N ILE A 339 3.70 -16.86 15.67
CA ILE A 339 2.88 -17.41 16.77
C ILE A 339 2.21 -18.70 16.31
N ILE A 340 1.57 -18.69 15.13
CA ILE A 340 0.95 -19.90 14.56
C ILE A 340 2.00 -20.98 14.32
N ALA A 341 3.17 -20.64 13.78
CA ALA A 341 4.21 -21.62 13.52
C ALA A 341 4.72 -22.28 14.81
N VAL A 342 4.86 -21.52 15.90
CA VAL A 342 5.20 -22.06 17.23
C VAL A 342 4.11 -23.01 17.73
N PHE A 343 2.84 -22.61 17.63
CA PHE A 343 1.70 -23.41 18.05
C PHE A 343 1.60 -24.72 17.25
N LEU A 344 1.70 -24.65 15.93
CA LEU A 344 1.69 -25.81 15.05
C LEU A 344 2.89 -26.73 15.29
N ARG A 345 4.08 -26.18 15.54
CA ARG A 345 5.26 -26.97 15.93
C ARG A 345 4.98 -27.78 17.19
N TYR A 346 4.37 -27.16 18.20
CA TYR A 346 4.00 -27.86 19.43
C TYR A 346 3.03 -29.02 19.15
N ILE A 347 1.97 -28.78 18.38
CA ILE A 347 1.00 -29.83 17.99
C ILE A 347 1.68 -30.97 17.22
N PHE A 348 2.51 -30.65 16.23
CA PHE A 348 3.19 -31.65 15.40
C PHE A 348 4.14 -32.52 16.23
N ASN A 349 4.80 -31.95 17.24
CA ASN A 349 5.68 -32.67 18.13
C ASN A 349 4.91 -33.54 19.16
N GLN A 350 3.71 -33.12 19.55
CA GLN A 350 2.87 -33.87 20.48
C GLN A 350 2.21 -35.09 19.79
N PHE A 351 1.87 -34.97 18.50
CA PHE A 351 1.15 -36.01 17.75
C PHE A 351 1.86 -36.51 16.48
N PRO A 352 3.14 -36.93 16.54
CA PRO A 352 3.92 -37.27 15.35
C PRO A 352 3.37 -38.51 14.63
N GLN A 353 2.89 -39.51 15.38
CA GLN A 353 2.34 -40.75 14.82
C GLN A 353 1.03 -40.52 14.06
N ILE A 354 0.15 -39.64 14.57
CA ILE A 354 -1.11 -39.30 13.89
C ILE A 354 -0.81 -38.57 12.59
N LEU A 355 0.10 -37.58 12.64
CA LEU A 355 0.51 -36.82 11.46
C LEU A 355 1.08 -37.74 10.37
N GLN A 356 1.91 -38.72 10.75
CA GLN A 356 2.47 -39.69 9.82
C GLN A 356 1.43 -40.67 9.27
N LYS A 357 0.54 -41.21 10.12
CA LYS A 357 -0.46 -42.21 9.71
C LYS A 357 -1.57 -41.60 8.85
N ARG A 358 -1.95 -40.35 9.10
CA ARG A 358 -3.06 -39.65 8.43
C ARG A 358 -2.62 -38.53 7.51
N GLU A 359 -1.35 -38.52 7.09
CA GLU A 359 -0.75 -37.43 6.31
C GLU A 359 -1.60 -37.06 5.09
N GLN A 360 -1.94 -38.05 4.26
CA GLN A 360 -2.71 -37.84 3.04
C GLN A 360 -4.11 -37.29 3.31
N SER A 361 -4.80 -37.78 4.35
CA SER A 361 -6.13 -37.30 4.74
C SER A 361 -6.07 -35.84 5.22
N ILE A 362 -5.04 -35.48 5.99
CA ILE A 362 -4.87 -34.11 6.48
C ILE A 362 -4.55 -33.16 5.33
N ILE A 363 -3.68 -33.56 4.40
CA ILE A 363 -3.39 -32.80 3.17
C ILE A 363 -4.69 -32.62 2.37
N PHE A 364 -5.44 -33.69 2.15
CA PHE A 364 -6.69 -33.64 1.39
C PHE A 364 -7.72 -32.67 2.01
N ILE A 365 -7.94 -32.76 3.33
CA ILE A 365 -8.84 -31.83 4.05
C ILE A 365 -8.33 -30.39 3.95
N SER A 366 -7.02 -30.17 4.10
CA SER A 366 -6.43 -28.83 4.01
C SER A 366 -6.59 -28.25 2.60
N LEU A 367 -6.42 -29.06 1.56
CA LEU A 367 -6.67 -28.65 0.18
C LEU A 367 -8.14 -28.32 -0.06
N ILE A 368 -9.08 -29.09 0.50
CA ILE A 368 -10.52 -28.75 0.44
C ILE A 368 -10.77 -27.38 1.08
N ILE A 369 -10.21 -27.11 2.26
CA ILE A 369 -10.36 -25.81 2.93
C ILE A 369 -9.81 -24.67 2.06
N LEU A 370 -8.61 -24.85 1.48
CA LEU A 370 -8.03 -23.87 0.56
C LEU A 370 -8.88 -23.67 -0.70
N SER A 371 -9.44 -24.74 -1.27
CA SER A 371 -10.34 -24.67 -2.41
C SER A 371 -11.63 -23.93 -2.08
N ILE A 372 -12.18 -24.10 -0.87
CA ILE A 372 -13.35 -23.34 -0.41
C ILE A 372 -13.01 -21.85 -0.32
N TYR A 373 -11.88 -21.49 0.30
CA TYR A 373 -11.44 -20.09 0.36
C TYR A 373 -11.25 -19.48 -1.03
N ALA A 374 -10.61 -20.21 -1.94
CA ALA A 374 -10.42 -19.76 -3.31
C ALA A 374 -11.75 -19.62 -4.06
N PHE A 375 -12.70 -20.55 -3.88
CA PHE A 375 -14.00 -20.48 -4.53
C PHE A 375 -14.82 -19.28 -4.04
N VAL A 376 -14.93 -19.09 -2.72
CA VAL A 376 -15.63 -17.95 -2.11
C VAL A 376 -14.97 -16.63 -2.51
N GLY A 377 -13.64 -16.58 -2.49
CA GLY A 377 -12.89 -15.40 -2.93
C GLY A 377 -13.08 -15.09 -4.41
N ALA A 378 -13.11 -16.10 -5.28
CA ALA A 378 -13.39 -15.93 -6.71
C ALA A 378 -14.81 -15.41 -6.97
N GLU A 379 -15.81 -15.95 -6.26
CA GLU A 379 -17.19 -15.46 -6.37
C GLU A 379 -17.30 -13.98 -5.97
N GLU A 380 -16.71 -13.62 -4.82
CA GLU A 380 -16.71 -12.23 -4.35
C GLU A 380 -15.92 -11.31 -5.29
N GLN A 381 -14.80 -11.78 -5.84
CA GLN A 381 -14.01 -11.04 -6.83
C GLN A 381 -14.85 -10.72 -8.08
N VAL A 382 -15.65 -11.67 -8.57
CA VAL A 382 -16.55 -11.45 -9.70
C VAL A 382 -17.62 -10.41 -9.34
N ARG A 383 -18.19 -10.48 -8.14
CA ARG A 383 -19.19 -9.50 -7.67
C ARG A 383 -18.61 -8.09 -7.57
N GLU A 384 -17.41 -7.93 -7.00
CA GLU A 384 -16.74 -6.63 -6.89
C GLU A 384 -16.40 -6.06 -8.27
N LEU A 385 -15.97 -6.88 -9.23
CA LEU A 385 -15.70 -6.44 -10.61
C LEU A 385 -16.96 -6.07 -11.41
N GLN A 386 -18.11 -6.66 -11.07
CA GLN A 386 -19.39 -6.35 -11.69
C GLN A 386 -20.08 -5.13 -11.07
N LYS A 387 -19.62 -4.68 -9.90
CA LYS A 387 -20.22 -3.57 -9.18
C LYS A 387 -20.03 -2.27 -9.97
N ARG A 388 -21.13 -1.71 -10.44
CA ARG A 388 -21.15 -0.43 -11.13
C ARG A 388 -21.56 0.67 -10.14
N PRO A 389 -20.68 1.63 -9.82
CA PRO A 389 -21.03 2.70 -8.89
C PRO A 389 -22.00 3.70 -9.53
N ASP A 390 -22.83 4.34 -8.71
CA ASP A 390 -23.84 5.30 -9.17
C ASP A 390 -23.25 6.51 -9.92
N TYR A 391 -21.98 6.86 -9.63
CA TYR A 391 -21.25 7.93 -10.30
C TYR A 391 -20.66 7.52 -11.66
N ALA A 392 -20.73 6.24 -12.04
CA ALA A 392 -20.18 5.76 -13.30
C ALA A 392 -20.81 6.45 -14.51
N ASN A 393 -22.11 6.75 -14.47
CA ASN A 393 -22.82 7.34 -15.60
C ASN A 393 -22.33 8.76 -15.94
N VAL A 394 -22.05 9.60 -14.93
CA VAL A 394 -21.48 10.93 -15.18
C VAL A 394 -20.03 10.83 -15.66
N MET A 395 -19.26 9.88 -15.13
CA MET A 395 -17.88 9.65 -15.59
C MET A 395 -17.82 9.12 -17.03
N ASP A 396 -18.72 8.21 -17.42
CA ASP A 396 -18.85 7.71 -18.79
C ASP A 396 -19.21 8.86 -19.76
N PHE A 397 -20.13 9.75 -19.34
CA PHE A 397 -20.45 10.94 -20.11
C PHE A 397 -19.20 11.83 -20.31
N VAL A 398 -18.47 12.14 -19.23
CA VAL A 398 -17.24 12.96 -19.32
C VAL A 398 -16.20 12.26 -20.20
N GLN A 399 -15.95 10.97 -19.99
CA GLN A 399 -14.98 10.20 -20.78
C GLN A 399 -15.32 10.21 -22.29
N SER A 400 -16.60 10.13 -22.64
CA SER A 400 -17.07 10.11 -24.02
C SER A 400 -17.08 11.49 -24.69
N ASN A 401 -17.13 12.58 -23.91
CA ASN A 401 -17.25 13.95 -24.41
C ASN A 401 -16.00 14.82 -24.18
N ARG A 402 -14.97 14.27 -23.53
CA ARG A 402 -13.72 14.97 -23.19
C ARG A 402 -13.09 15.65 -24.40
N GLN A 403 -12.63 16.87 -24.20
CA GLN A 403 -11.88 17.66 -25.17
C GLN A 403 -10.51 18.04 -24.60
N PRO A 404 -9.53 18.39 -25.47
CA PRO A 404 -8.32 19.05 -25.02
C PRO A 404 -8.66 20.30 -24.20
N GLU A 405 -7.82 20.64 -23.21
CA GLU A 405 -7.99 21.82 -22.35
C GLU A 405 -9.19 21.76 -21.39
N ASP A 406 -9.92 20.64 -21.35
CA ASP A 406 -10.95 20.42 -20.33
C ASP A 406 -10.34 20.42 -18.92
N LEU A 407 -10.86 21.29 -18.06
CA LEU A 407 -10.54 21.34 -16.64
C LEU A 407 -11.83 21.38 -15.82
N TYR A 408 -12.05 20.30 -15.07
CA TYR A 408 -13.25 20.12 -14.29
C TYR A 408 -13.05 20.59 -12.84
N LEU A 409 -13.99 21.39 -12.35
CA LEU A 409 -14.23 21.56 -10.93
C LEU A 409 -15.18 20.46 -10.47
N VAL A 410 -14.71 19.59 -9.58
CA VAL A 410 -15.47 18.42 -9.07
C VAL A 410 -15.65 18.51 -7.54
N PRO A 411 -16.65 17.83 -6.94
CA PRO A 411 -16.82 17.77 -5.49
C PRO A 411 -15.57 17.26 -4.77
N HIS A 412 -14.71 18.18 -4.34
CA HIS A 412 -13.32 17.92 -3.95
C HIS A 412 -13.12 16.96 -2.77
N THR A 413 -14.09 16.84 -1.86
CA THR A 413 -14.07 15.93 -0.69
C THR A 413 -14.91 14.66 -0.89
N SER A 414 -15.68 14.57 -1.97
CA SER A 414 -16.55 13.42 -2.22
C SER A 414 -15.71 12.19 -2.59
N GLY A 415 -15.93 11.09 -1.86
CA GLY A 415 -15.27 9.80 -2.14
C GLY A 415 -15.53 9.30 -3.57
N ASN A 416 -16.66 9.70 -4.15
CA ASN A 416 -17.09 9.31 -5.49
C ASN A 416 -16.23 9.92 -6.60
N PHE A 417 -15.50 11.01 -6.34
CA PHE A 417 -14.65 11.69 -7.32
C PHE A 417 -13.15 11.45 -7.10
N ILE A 418 -12.80 10.47 -6.26
CA ILE A 418 -11.42 10.02 -6.11
C ILE A 418 -10.92 9.42 -7.44
N GLU A 419 -11.77 8.63 -8.09
CA GLU A 419 -11.46 7.85 -9.29
C GLU A 419 -11.53 8.65 -10.59
N PHE A 420 -12.07 9.87 -10.52
CA PHE A 420 -12.47 10.66 -11.68
C PHE A 420 -11.36 10.81 -12.72
N ARG A 421 -10.13 11.18 -12.31
CA ARG A 421 -9.01 11.40 -13.23
C ARG A 421 -8.69 10.16 -14.05
N LEU A 422 -8.47 9.02 -13.39
CA LEU A 422 -8.05 7.79 -14.07
C LEU A 422 -9.20 7.13 -14.83
N TYR A 423 -10.44 7.32 -14.37
CA TYR A 423 -11.61 6.82 -15.07
C TYR A 423 -11.84 7.61 -16.37
N THR A 424 -11.89 8.94 -16.29
CA THR A 424 -12.28 9.78 -17.44
C THR A 424 -11.11 10.16 -18.34
N GLY A 425 -9.88 10.14 -17.81
CA GLY A 425 -8.70 10.70 -18.47
C GLY A 425 -8.75 12.22 -18.58
N VAL A 426 -9.50 12.91 -17.71
CA VAL A 426 -9.68 14.36 -17.76
C VAL A 426 -9.08 15.04 -16.51
N PRO A 427 -8.35 16.15 -16.68
CA PRO A 427 -7.88 16.97 -15.56
C PRO A 427 -8.99 17.49 -14.65
N ILE A 428 -8.66 17.58 -13.35
CA ILE A 428 -9.51 18.29 -12.38
C ILE A 428 -8.71 19.34 -11.62
N LEU A 429 -9.39 20.36 -11.10
CA LEU A 429 -8.75 21.40 -10.31
C LEU A 429 -7.96 20.80 -9.13
N ALA A 430 -8.64 20.04 -8.27
CA ALA A 430 -8.06 19.28 -7.17
C ALA A 430 -9.09 18.33 -6.55
N ASN A 431 -8.63 17.31 -5.83
CA ASN A 431 -9.43 16.57 -4.88
C ASN A 431 -8.61 16.29 -3.60
N TYR A 432 -9.30 15.98 -2.50
CA TYR A 432 -8.70 15.80 -1.19
C TYR A 432 -7.84 14.52 -1.09
N LYS A 433 -8.11 13.53 -1.96
CA LYS A 433 -7.41 12.24 -1.92
C LYS A 433 -6.01 12.32 -2.52
N SER A 434 -5.86 12.91 -3.70
CA SER A 434 -4.60 12.94 -4.43
C SER A 434 -3.88 14.27 -4.21
N HIS A 435 -2.70 14.23 -3.62
CA HIS A 435 -1.87 15.39 -3.26
C HIS A 435 -0.43 15.23 -3.79
N PRO A 436 0.29 16.34 -4.02
CA PRO A 436 1.71 16.32 -4.38
C PRO A 436 2.61 16.20 -3.15
N TYR A 437 3.93 16.24 -3.34
CA TYR A 437 4.92 15.94 -2.29
C TYR A 437 5.92 17.06 -2.03
N LYS A 438 6.22 17.89 -3.04
CA LYS A 438 7.04 19.09 -2.84
C LYS A 438 6.26 20.09 -2.00
N ASP A 439 6.95 20.76 -1.09
CA ASP A 439 6.34 21.70 -0.15
C ASP A 439 5.55 22.83 -0.82
N SER A 440 6.10 23.48 -1.85
CA SER A 440 5.41 24.50 -2.64
C SER A 440 4.18 23.96 -3.39
N GLU A 441 4.27 22.74 -3.93
CA GLU A 441 3.16 22.08 -4.62
C GLU A 441 2.05 21.68 -3.64
N VAL A 442 2.40 21.27 -2.41
CA VAL A 442 1.42 20.96 -1.36
C VAL A 442 0.61 22.19 -1.00
N ILE A 443 1.26 23.35 -0.89
CA ILE A 443 0.56 24.62 -0.64
C ILE A 443 -0.36 24.97 -1.81
N GLU A 444 0.10 24.83 -3.05
CA GLU A 444 -0.74 25.09 -4.23
C GLU A 444 -1.94 24.13 -4.32
N TRP A 445 -1.73 22.84 -4.02
CA TRP A 445 -2.82 21.86 -3.90
C TRP A 445 -3.83 22.29 -2.83
N HIS A 446 -3.36 22.74 -1.68
CA HIS A 446 -4.24 23.23 -0.62
C HIS A 446 -5.03 24.47 -1.07
N ASN A 447 -4.40 25.44 -1.74
CA ASN A 447 -5.09 26.62 -2.28
C ASN A 447 -6.20 26.22 -3.26
N ARG A 448 -5.91 25.29 -4.19
CA ARG A 448 -6.90 24.73 -5.13
C ARG A 448 -8.08 24.07 -4.40
N LEU A 449 -7.80 23.32 -3.33
CA LEU A 449 -8.86 22.75 -2.49
C LEU A 449 -9.70 23.81 -1.80
N MET A 450 -9.08 24.87 -1.27
CA MET A 450 -9.82 25.96 -0.62
C MET A 450 -10.72 26.70 -1.61
N MET A 451 -10.30 26.88 -2.87
CA MET A 451 -11.18 27.44 -3.91
C MET A 451 -12.37 26.52 -4.21
N ALA A 452 -12.12 25.21 -4.36
CA ALA A 452 -13.21 24.25 -4.52
C ALA A 452 -14.14 24.21 -3.30
N GLN A 453 -13.60 24.33 -2.09
CA GLN A 453 -14.36 24.36 -0.85
C GLN A 453 -15.30 25.57 -0.77
N ARG A 454 -14.85 26.75 -1.20
CA ARG A 454 -15.70 27.96 -1.25
C ARG A 454 -16.88 27.81 -2.20
N PHE A 455 -16.75 26.98 -3.24
CA PHE A 455 -17.85 26.69 -4.14
C PHE A 455 -18.80 25.60 -3.59
N TYR A 456 -18.24 24.48 -3.09
CA TYR A 456 -19.03 23.31 -2.71
C TYR A 456 -19.57 23.33 -1.27
N SER A 457 -18.95 24.06 -0.34
CA SER A 457 -19.40 24.04 1.06
C SER A 457 -20.73 24.74 1.25
N PRO A 458 -21.67 24.18 2.04
CA PRO A 458 -22.88 24.87 2.46
C PRO A 458 -22.61 26.22 3.15
N ASP A 459 -21.47 26.35 3.85
CA ASP A 459 -21.10 27.56 4.59
C ASP A 459 -20.91 28.80 3.71
N PHE A 460 -20.65 28.60 2.41
CA PHE A 460 -20.38 29.66 1.44
C PHE A 460 -21.48 29.80 0.39
N ARG A 461 -22.69 29.30 0.67
CA ARG A 461 -23.78 29.27 -0.32
C ARG A 461 -24.15 30.64 -0.87
N GLU A 462 -24.07 31.70 -0.06
CA GLU A 462 -24.36 33.08 -0.47
C GLU A 462 -23.31 33.65 -1.44
N THR A 463 -22.05 33.22 -1.32
CA THR A 463 -20.92 33.72 -2.12
C THR A 463 -20.42 32.71 -3.16
N ARG A 464 -21.09 31.56 -3.31
CA ARG A 464 -20.78 30.50 -4.28
C ARG A 464 -20.60 31.04 -5.70
N CYS A 465 -21.54 31.92 -6.10
CA CYS A 465 -21.41 32.99 -7.10
C CYS A 465 -19.99 33.35 -7.53
N GLN A 466 -19.49 34.21 -6.66
CA GLN A 466 -18.21 34.88 -6.72
C GLN A 466 -17.06 33.89 -6.56
N ALA A 467 -17.21 32.86 -5.73
CA ALA A 467 -16.19 31.84 -5.55
C ALA A 467 -15.90 31.07 -6.85
N LEU A 468 -16.94 30.74 -7.64
CA LEU A 468 -16.74 30.12 -8.94
C LEU A 468 -16.05 31.06 -9.93
N GLU A 469 -16.46 32.34 -9.96
CA GLU A 469 -15.83 33.35 -10.81
C GLU A 469 -14.35 33.55 -10.46
N GLU A 470 -14.01 33.69 -9.17
CA GLU A 470 -12.64 33.76 -8.66
C GLU A 470 -11.82 32.53 -9.07
N ALA A 471 -12.41 31.33 -8.96
CA ALA A 471 -11.74 30.09 -9.34
C ALA A 471 -11.49 30.00 -10.85
N VAL A 472 -12.42 30.48 -11.69
CA VAL A 472 -12.31 30.51 -13.16
C VAL A 472 -11.31 31.57 -13.63
N ILE A 473 -11.19 32.67 -12.90
CA ILE A 473 -10.15 33.69 -13.15
C ILE A 473 -8.76 33.13 -12.81
N ALA A 474 -8.65 32.43 -11.68
CA ALA A 474 -7.38 31.88 -11.22
C ALA A 474 -6.93 30.66 -12.03
N TYR A 475 -7.88 29.84 -12.49
CA TYR A 475 -7.63 28.59 -13.21
C TYR A 475 -8.63 28.45 -14.36
N PRO A 476 -8.23 27.91 -15.53
CA PRO A 476 -9.07 27.84 -16.73
C PRO A 476 -10.16 26.75 -16.63
N ILE A 477 -10.94 26.77 -15.55
CA ILE A 477 -12.05 25.84 -15.30
C ILE A 477 -13.13 26.10 -16.33
N ASN A 478 -13.47 25.07 -17.09
CA ASN A 478 -14.49 25.14 -18.14
C ASN A 478 -15.60 24.12 -17.94
N HIS A 479 -15.54 23.30 -16.87
CA HIS A 479 -16.61 22.39 -16.50
C HIS A 479 -16.82 22.37 -14.98
N VAL A 480 -18.08 22.23 -14.56
CA VAL A 480 -18.46 22.10 -13.15
C VAL A 480 -19.40 20.91 -12.99
N ILE A 481 -19.14 20.07 -12.00
CA ILE A 481 -20.03 18.95 -11.64
C ILE A 481 -20.69 19.23 -10.30
N THR A 482 -22.01 19.22 -10.25
CA THR A 482 -22.76 19.37 -8.98
C THR A 482 -23.52 18.09 -8.64
N GLU A 483 -23.79 17.90 -7.35
CA GLU A 483 -24.61 16.79 -6.83
C GLU A 483 -26.10 17.18 -6.78
N LEU A 484 -26.98 16.19 -6.65
CA LEU A 484 -28.43 16.40 -6.58
C LEU A 484 -28.82 17.32 -5.41
N GLY A 485 -29.70 18.29 -5.70
CA GLY A 485 -30.15 19.31 -4.75
C GLY A 485 -29.54 20.70 -5.00
N ASP A 486 -28.46 20.78 -5.77
CA ASP A 486 -27.91 22.04 -6.25
C ASP A 486 -28.51 22.40 -7.63
N ILE A 487 -29.14 23.58 -7.69
CA ILE A 487 -29.68 24.18 -8.92
C ILE A 487 -28.61 25.09 -9.50
N ASN A 488 -28.53 25.14 -10.85
CA ASN A 488 -27.64 25.92 -11.73
C ASN A 488 -26.44 26.62 -11.03
N PRO A 489 -25.19 26.18 -11.25
CA PRO A 489 -24.03 26.56 -10.44
C PRO A 489 -23.91 28.06 -10.26
N CYS A 490 -24.10 28.84 -11.34
CA CYS A 490 -24.13 30.30 -11.38
C CYS A 490 -24.75 30.80 -12.70
N ALA A 491 -25.12 32.08 -12.78
CA ALA A 491 -25.40 32.72 -14.07
C ALA A 491 -24.17 32.60 -15.00
N GLY A 492 -24.40 32.44 -16.31
CA GLY A 492 -23.30 32.26 -17.27
C GLY A 492 -22.89 30.80 -17.51
N TRP A 493 -23.55 29.82 -16.88
CA TRP A 493 -23.29 28.39 -17.06
C TRP A 493 -24.53 27.68 -17.63
N THR A 494 -24.31 26.74 -18.55
CA THR A 494 -25.36 25.93 -19.18
C THR A 494 -25.20 24.46 -18.84
N LEU A 495 -26.33 23.78 -18.61
CA LEU A 495 -26.39 22.35 -18.34
C LEU A 495 -26.10 21.57 -19.63
N ILE A 496 -25.17 20.61 -19.55
CA ILE A 496 -24.81 19.73 -20.68
C ILE A 496 -25.07 18.25 -20.38
N TYR A 497 -25.26 17.89 -19.11
CA TYR A 497 -25.63 16.56 -18.68
C TYR A 497 -26.48 16.62 -17.42
N ASP A 498 -27.55 15.83 -17.38
CA ASP A 498 -28.43 15.70 -16.23
C ASP A 498 -28.70 14.22 -15.96
N SER A 499 -28.60 13.84 -14.69
CA SER A 499 -28.89 12.49 -14.20
C SER A 499 -29.56 12.58 -12.84
N GLU A 500 -30.07 11.46 -12.35
CA GLU A 500 -30.67 11.38 -11.02
C GLU A 500 -29.73 11.77 -9.87
N ARG A 501 -28.42 11.93 -10.08
CA ARG A 501 -27.47 12.24 -8.98
C ARG A 501 -26.50 13.37 -9.27
N TYR A 502 -26.13 13.56 -10.54
CA TYR A 502 -25.09 14.50 -10.94
C TYR A 502 -25.52 15.33 -12.15
N LYS A 503 -25.07 16.59 -12.15
CA LYS A 503 -25.25 17.51 -13.27
C LYS A 503 -23.89 18.05 -13.71
N VAL A 504 -23.71 18.22 -15.02
CA VAL A 504 -22.50 18.81 -15.59
C VAL A 504 -22.85 20.10 -16.31
N TYR A 505 -22.06 21.13 -16.06
CA TYR A 505 -22.23 22.45 -16.63
C TYR A 505 -20.97 22.91 -17.37
N LYS A 506 -21.18 23.74 -18.40
CA LYS A 506 -20.13 24.40 -19.19
C LYS A 506 -20.43 25.91 -19.23
N PRO A 507 -19.43 26.82 -19.32
CA PRO A 507 -19.74 28.24 -19.48
C PRO A 507 -20.49 28.48 -20.80
N LEU A 508 -21.40 29.45 -20.79
CA LEU A 508 -22.04 29.93 -22.00
C LEU A 508 -20.97 30.49 -22.95
N PRO A 509 -21.15 30.31 -24.27
CA PRO A 509 -20.28 30.98 -25.24
C PRO A 509 -20.28 32.48 -24.96
N ALA A 510 -19.10 33.10 -24.95
CA ALA A 510 -19.02 34.56 -24.92
C ALA A 510 -19.88 35.11 -26.07
N ARG A 511 -20.81 36.02 -25.77
CA ARG A 511 -21.55 36.73 -26.83
C ARG A 511 -20.52 37.45 -27.69
N GLN A 512 -20.40 37.05 -28.95
CA GLN A 512 -19.55 37.72 -29.94
C GLN A 512 -20.03 39.14 -30.20
#